data_AF-A0A2V8ZG83-F1
#
_entry.id   AF-A0A2V8ZG83-F1
#
_cell.length_a   1.000
_cell.length_b   1.000
_cell.length_c   1.000
_cell.angle_alpha   90.00
_cell.angle_beta   90.00
_cell.angle_gamma   90.00
#
_symmetry.space_group_name_H-M   'P 1'
#
loop_
_entity.id
_entity.type
_entity.pdbx_description
1 polymer ?
#
loop_
_entity_poly.entity_id
_entity_poly.type
_entity_poly.pdbx_seq_one_letter_code
_entity_poly.pdbx_strand_id
1 'polypeptide(L)'
;MTLKRTRVAAVGLLFAISIAKAQQPTAPPEVVQLLGLDGVKRGAKGRLDVDKGNLHFVHAKTSSDLTIASVQDVVTGADTVKAVGNTIGILSMAAPYESGRFLSLFRRKIDTLTIQYQDADGGAHGAIFSMPVGAAEVIKKDLVAQGAHTLPVAEANAAPLPSNASREKEDNVPASPEEKSAKIRASAIQVEIIQSDEIKLPAEFQIALYENLVRQLEKEEKFTHIYRDGDRNASTAADVVVLHCLVRGFKAGSERLRQVTTVAGATSITVHCQFTNADGRPLLARDVNGKVRFFGGNLRATYDFAKKAAQVTAENFSPSDAK
;
A
#
# COMPACT_ATOMS: atom_id res chain seq x y z
N MET A 1 -52.80 -73.95 0.46
CA MET A 1 -51.36 -73.69 0.22
C MET A 1 -51.09 -74.19 -1.20
N THR A 2 -50.74 -73.40 -2.22
CA THR A 2 -49.77 -72.31 -2.28
C THR A 2 -50.10 -71.42 -3.49
N LEU A 3 -50.12 -70.10 -3.27
CA LEU A 3 -50.51 -69.04 -4.20
C LEU A 3 -49.36 -68.70 -5.17
N LYS A 4 -49.55 -68.81 -6.50
CA LYS A 4 -48.59 -68.31 -7.49
C LYS A 4 -48.94 -66.88 -7.90
N ARG A 5 -48.00 -65.98 -7.64
CA ARG A 5 -48.11 -64.52 -7.73
C ARG A 5 -47.99 -64.01 -9.17
N THR A 6 -48.94 -63.14 -9.53
CA THR A 6 -48.95 -62.25 -10.69
C THR A 6 -47.81 -61.22 -10.60
N ARG A 7 -47.08 -60.98 -11.69
CA ARG A 7 -46.10 -59.88 -11.79
C ARG A 7 -46.81 -58.64 -12.35
N VAL A 8 -46.82 -57.55 -11.56
CA VAL A 8 -47.16 -56.20 -12.02
C VAL A 8 -45.85 -55.50 -12.37
N ALA A 9 -45.74 -54.98 -13.60
CA ALA A 9 -44.63 -54.14 -14.02
C ALA A 9 -44.89 -52.70 -13.54
N ALA A 10 -44.00 -52.18 -12.69
CA ALA A 10 -44.01 -50.78 -12.27
C ALA A 10 -43.07 -49.99 -13.20
N VAL A 11 -43.64 -49.00 -13.90
CA VAL A 11 -42.89 -47.99 -14.67
C VAL A 11 -42.35 -46.98 -13.66
N GLY A 12 -41.04 -46.98 -13.45
CA GLY A 12 -40.34 -46.00 -12.62
C GLY A 12 -40.03 -44.74 -13.41
N LEU A 13 -40.64 -43.62 -13.02
CA LEU A 13 -40.32 -42.28 -13.51
C LEU A 13 -39.03 -41.80 -12.81
N LEU A 14 -37.91 -41.72 -13.53
CA LEU A 14 -36.66 -41.16 -13.02
C LEU A 14 -36.73 -39.62 -13.08
N PHE A 15 -36.99 -38.98 -11.95
CA PHE A 15 -36.67 -37.56 -11.76
C PHE A 15 -35.16 -37.41 -11.61
N ALA A 16 -34.51 -36.83 -12.63
CA ALA A 16 -33.14 -36.36 -12.53
C ALA A 16 -33.10 -35.12 -11.63
N ILE A 17 -32.76 -35.31 -10.36
CA ILE A 17 -32.45 -34.21 -9.45
C ILE A 17 -31.06 -33.70 -9.86
N SER A 18 -31.00 -32.56 -10.55
CA SER A 18 -29.76 -31.81 -10.71
C SER A 18 -29.26 -31.41 -9.32
N ILE A 19 -28.27 -32.14 -8.82
CA ILE A 19 -27.50 -31.73 -7.65
C ILE A 19 -26.68 -30.52 -8.10
N ALA A 20 -27.23 -29.32 -7.92
CA ALA A 20 -26.44 -28.11 -7.87
C ALA A 20 -25.37 -28.33 -6.80
N LYS A 21 -24.12 -28.44 -7.23
CA LYS A 21 -22.96 -28.44 -6.34
C LYS A 21 -22.94 -27.04 -5.72
N ALA A 22 -23.62 -26.87 -4.59
CA ALA A 22 -23.47 -25.68 -3.77
C ALA A 22 -21.97 -25.58 -3.45
N GLN A 23 -21.33 -24.55 -4.00
CA GLN A 23 -19.94 -24.25 -3.73
C GLN A 23 -19.85 -24.04 -2.20
N GLN A 24 -19.23 -24.98 -1.48
CA GLN A 24 -18.94 -24.79 -0.06
C GLN A 24 -18.18 -23.47 0.08
N PRO A 25 -18.46 -22.65 1.12
CA PRO A 25 -17.68 -21.45 1.41
C PRO A 25 -16.22 -21.88 1.46
N THR A 26 -15.43 -21.32 0.55
CA THR A 26 -14.00 -21.64 0.50
C THR A 26 -13.43 -21.10 1.80
N ALA A 27 -12.73 -21.93 2.59
CA ALA A 27 -12.19 -21.48 3.87
C ALA A 27 -11.40 -20.17 3.67
N PRO A 28 -11.52 -19.18 4.57
CA PRO A 28 -10.88 -17.88 4.39
C PRO A 28 -9.38 -18.03 4.08
N PRO A 29 -8.86 -17.35 3.06
CA PRO A 29 -7.49 -17.53 2.61
C PRO A 29 -6.50 -17.16 3.73
N GLU A 30 -5.43 -17.93 3.83
CA GLU A 30 -4.27 -17.52 4.64
C GLU A 30 -3.56 -16.37 3.92
N VAL A 31 -3.41 -15.24 4.61
CA VAL A 31 -2.78 -14.03 4.07
C VAL A 31 -1.64 -13.57 4.98
N VAL A 32 -0.72 -12.80 4.42
CA VAL A 32 0.29 -12.07 5.19
C VAL A 32 0.03 -10.58 5.04
N GLN A 33 -0.19 -9.90 6.15
CA GLN A 33 -0.27 -8.46 6.20
C GLN A 33 1.13 -7.86 6.01
N LEU A 34 1.29 -7.03 5.00
CA LEU A 34 2.57 -6.40 4.65
C LEU A 34 2.70 -4.99 5.23
N LEU A 35 1.59 -4.25 5.28
CA LEU A 35 1.55 -2.88 5.81
C LEU A 35 0.11 -2.44 6.13
N GLY A 36 -0.03 -1.44 7.01
CA GLY A 36 -1.32 -0.90 7.45
C GLY A 36 -1.90 -1.60 8.66
N LEU A 37 -3.22 -1.45 8.82
CA LEU A 37 -4.07 -1.94 9.91
C LEU A 37 -3.58 -1.55 11.32
N ASP A 38 -4.42 -0.80 12.04
CA ASP A 38 -4.10 -0.41 13.41
C ASP A 38 -3.93 -1.64 14.33
N GLY A 39 -2.96 -1.57 15.23
CA GLY A 39 -2.61 -2.66 16.14
C GLY A 39 -1.97 -3.91 15.50
N VAL A 40 -1.81 -3.97 14.17
CA VAL A 40 -1.26 -5.15 13.48
C VAL A 40 0.22 -4.95 13.13
N LYS A 41 1.07 -5.88 13.60
CA LYS A 41 2.49 -5.88 13.26
C LYS A 41 2.71 -6.28 11.79
N ARG A 42 3.59 -5.55 11.10
CA ARG A 42 4.05 -5.90 9.74
C ARG A 42 4.52 -7.35 9.69
N GLY A 43 4.06 -8.08 8.67
CA GLY A 43 4.39 -9.48 8.43
C GLY A 43 3.51 -10.47 9.20
N ALA A 44 2.45 -10.01 9.87
CA ALA A 44 1.50 -10.88 10.56
C ALA A 44 0.80 -11.81 9.56
N LYS A 45 0.81 -13.12 9.88
CA LYS A 45 0.09 -14.15 9.11
C LYS A 45 -1.28 -14.39 9.72
N GLY A 46 -2.33 -14.29 8.94
CA GLY A 46 -3.69 -14.40 9.44
C GLY A 46 -4.65 -14.92 8.39
N ARG A 47 -5.94 -14.83 8.70
CA ARG A 47 -7.02 -15.07 7.76
C ARG A 47 -7.75 -13.78 7.47
N LEU A 48 -8.18 -13.63 6.22
CA LEU A 48 -8.95 -12.48 5.77
C LEU A 48 -10.35 -12.96 5.37
N ASP A 49 -11.38 -12.39 5.97
CA ASP A 49 -12.77 -12.75 5.72
C ASP A 49 -13.61 -11.50 5.53
N VAL A 50 -14.67 -11.60 4.73
CA VAL A 50 -15.59 -10.49 4.45
C VAL A 50 -16.97 -10.89 4.91
N ASP A 51 -17.41 -10.35 6.05
CA ASP A 51 -18.70 -10.71 6.67
C ASP A 51 -19.40 -9.47 7.22
N LYS A 52 -20.73 -9.42 7.07
CA LYS A 52 -21.61 -8.39 7.67
C LYS A 52 -21.13 -6.95 7.50
N GLY A 53 -20.63 -6.58 6.31
CA GLY A 53 -20.17 -5.22 6.03
C GLY A 53 -18.80 -4.88 6.60
N ASN A 54 -18.04 -5.89 7.05
CA ASN A 54 -16.69 -5.72 7.58
C ASN A 54 -15.70 -6.67 6.90
N LEU A 55 -14.47 -6.20 6.77
CA LEU A 55 -13.29 -6.99 6.46
C LEU A 55 -12.60 -7.36 7.78
N HIS A 56 -12.50 -8.65 8.06
CA HIS A 56 -11.93 -9.19 9.28
C HIS A 56 -10.54 -9.77 9.01
N PHE A 57 -9.51 -9.20 9.62
CA PHE A 57 -8.19 -9.80 9.65
C PHE A 57 -7.93 -10.45 11.01
N VAL A 58 -7.94 -11.79 11.03
CA VAL A 58 -7.74 -12.57 12.25
C VAL A 58 -6.31 -13.09 12.32
N HIS A 59 -5.56 -12.68 13.33
CA HIS A 59 -4.21 -13.15 13.63
C HIS A 59 -4.11 -13.66 15.06
N ALA A 60 -3.79 -14.95 15.23
CA ALA A 60 -3.71 -15.59 16.54
C ALA A 60 -4.99 -15.39 17.38
N LYS A 61 -4.94 -14.53 18.42
CA LYS A 61 -6.08 -14.20 19.30
C LYS A 61 -6.60 -12.76 19.11
N THR A 62 -6.04 -12.03 18.15
CA THR A 62 -6.39 -10.64 17.86
C THR A 62 -7.10 -10.56 16.52
N SER A 63 -8.16 -9.75 16.44
CA SER A 63 -8.79 -9.35 15.18
C SER A 63 -8.53 -7.87 14.94
N SER A 64 -8.39 -7.51 13.67
CA SER A 64 -8.49 -6.12 13.21
C SER A 64 -9.63 -6.09 12.22
N ASP A 65 -10.63 -5.26 12.52
CA ASP A 65 -11.85 -5.17 11.74
C ASP A 65 -11.85 -3.83 11.01
N LEU A 66 -12.24 -3.86 9.74
CA LEU A 66 -12.34 -2.70 8.88
C LEU A 66 -13.75 -2.64 8.30
N THR A 67 -14.46 -1.54 8.54
CA THR A 67 -15.80 -1.35 8.00
C THR A 67 -15.74 -1.08 6.50
N ILE A 68 -16.45 -1.87 5.71
CA ILE A 68 -16.42 -1.79 4.24
C ILE A 68 -16.90 -0.44 3.74
N ALA A 69 -17.83 0.20 4.46
CA ALA A 69 -18.32 1.54 4.12
C ALA A 69 -17.25 2.64 4.22
N SER A 70 -16.11 2.41 4.90
CA SER A 70 -14.99 3.36 4.92
C SER A 70 -13.94 3.08 3.84
N VAL A 71 -14.11 2.03 3.04
CA VAL A 71 -13.20 1.67 1.95
C VAL A 71 -13.43 2.59 0.76
N GLN A 72 -12.39 3.36 0.44
CA GLN A 72 -12.37 4.31 -0.66
C GLN A 72 -11.87 3.68 -1.95
N ASP A 73 -10.98 2.69 -1.86
CA ASP A 73 -10.51 1.94 -3.02
C ASP A 73 -10.01 0.54 -2.65
N VAL A 74 -10.14 -0.40 -3.60
CA VAL A 74 -9.64 -1.77 -3.51
C VAL A 74 -8.99 -2.17 -4.82
N VAL A 75 -7.68 -2.42 -4.77
CA VAL A 75 -6.84 -2.73 -5.93
C VAL A 75 -6.14 -4.07 -5.73
N THR A 76 -6.27 -4.96 -6.71
CA THR A 76 -5.49 -6.21 -6.74
C THR A 76 -4.18 -6.01 -7.50
N GLY A 77 -3.22 -6.92 -7.30
CA GLY A 77 -2.01 -6.96 -8.12
C GLY A 77 -2.33 -7.06 -9.63
N ALA A 78 -3.40 -7.77 -10.00
CA ALA A 78 -3.85 -7.88 -11.38
C ALA A 78 -4.38 -6.55 -11.97
N ASP A 79 -5.07 -5.74 -11.17
CA ASP A 79 -5.53 -4.41 -11.58
C ASP A 79 -4.34 -3.49 -11.86
N THR A 80 -3.32 -3.55 -11.01
CA THR A 80 -2.07 -2.81 -11.20
C THR A 80 -1.37 -3.20 -12.51
N VAL A 81 -1.36 -4.49 -12.89
CA VAL A 81 -0.80 -4.93 -14.19
C VAL A 81 -1.50 -4.23 -15.35
N LYS A 82 -2.83 -4.14 -15.31
CA LYS A 82 -3.62 -3.51 -16.37
C LYS A 82 -3.34 -2.00 -16.44
N ALA A 83 -3.28 -1.32 -15.29
CA ALA A 83 -3.03 0.12 -15.19
C ALA A 83 -1.64 0.53 -15.71
N VAL A 84 -0.61 -0.27 -15.37
CA VAL A 84 0.77 0.01 -15.76
C VAL A 84 1.02 -0.27 -17.27
N GLY A 85 0.13 -1.03 -17.91
CA GLY A 85 0.25 -1.53 -19.28
C GLY A 85 0.85 -2.93 -19.31
N ASN A 86 0.59 -3.69 -20.39
CA ASN A 86 0.95 -5.12 -20.60
C ASN A 86 2.45 -5.49 -20.48
N THR A 87 3.29 -4.63 -19.90
CA THR A 87 4.67 -4.91 -19.48
C THR A 87 4.73 -5.81 -18.23
N ILE A 88 4.26 -7.05 -18.39
CA ILE A 88 4.26 -8.15 -17.39
C ILE A 88 5.63 -8.34 -16.71
N GLY A 89 6.73 -7.96 -17.38
CA GLY A 89 8.09 -8.05 -16.86
C GLY A 89 8.42 -7.12 -15.68
N ILE A 90 7.75 -5.96 -15.54
CA ILE A 90 8.08 -4.98 -14.50
C ILE A 90 7.42 -5.35 -13.15
N LEU A 91 6.18 -5.86 -13.16
CA LEU A 91 5.47 -6.24 -11.93
C LEU A 91 6.02 -7.49 -11.25
N SER A 92 6.43 -8.50 -12.03
CA SER A 92 7.09 -9.68 -11.47
C SER A 92 8.36 -9.31 -10.69
N MET A 93 8.99 -8.19 -11.06
CA MET A 93 10.16 -7.64 -10.38
C MET A 93 9.78 -6.70 -9.23
N ALA A 94 8.68 -5.94 -9.33
CA ALA A 94 8.24 -4.95 -8.35
C ALA A 94 7.43 -5.50 -7.16
N ALA A 95 6.92 -6.74 -7.24
CA ALA A 95 6.06 -7.32 -6.20
C ALA A 95 6.63 -7.17 -4.77
N PRO A 96 5.76 -7.00 -3.76
CA PRO A 96 6.15 -6.62 -2.40
C PRO A 96 6.66 -7.83 -1.61
N TYR A 97 7.88 -8.27 -1.90
CA TYR A 97 8.46 -9.46 -1.26
C TYR A 97 9.10 -9.13 0.10
N GLU A 98 8.32 -9.02 1.17
CA GLU A 98 8.85 -8.84 2.54
C GLU A 98 8.70 -10.09 3.42
N SER A 99 8.86 -11.29 2.86
CA SER A 99 8.60 -12.55 3.56
C SER A 99 9.87 -13.32 3.95
N GLY A 100 10.82 -12.68 4.65
CA GLY A 100 11.97 -13.35 5.28
C GLY A 100 12.91 -14.12 4.34
N ARG A 101 14.06 -14.58 4.86
CA ARG A 101 15.13 -15.25 4.07
C ARG A 101 14.73 -16.64 3.49
N PHE A 102 13.45 -17.03 3.50
CA PHE A 102 13.04 -18.43 3.34
C PHE A 102 12.09 -18.74 2.16
N LEU A 103 11.77 -17.78 1.29
CA LEU A 103 10.96 -18.06 0.08
C LEU A 103 11.68 -17.78 -1.25
N SER A 104 12.97 -17.44 -1.23
CA SER A 104 13.73 -17.05 -2.43
C SER A 104 13.86 -18.15 -3.52
N LEU A 105 13.67 -19.42 -3.16
CA LEU A 105 13.90 -20.55 -4.07
C LEU A 105 12.63 -21.35 -4.40
N PHE A 106 11.55 -21.19 -3.64
CA PHE A 106 10.29 -21.91 -3.86
C PHE A 106 9.20 -20.95 -4.34
N ARG A 107 8.94 -21.02 -5.65
CA ARG A 107 7.97 -20.23 -6.40
C ARG A 107 6.56 -20.39 -5.81
N ARG A 108 6.16 -19.49 -4.91
CA ARG A 108 4.74 -19.22 -4.73
C ARG A 108 4.46 -17.93 -5.47
N LYS A 109 3.74 -18.04 -6.58
CA LYS A 109 3.08 -16.87 -7.14
C LYS A 109 2.17 -16.35 -6.01
N ILE A 110 2.29 -15.07 -5.69
CA ILE A 110 1.45 -14.41 -4.70
C ILE A 110 0.60 -13.38 -5.43
N ASP A 111 -0.61 -13.20 -4.94
CA ASP A 111 -1.46 -12.08 -5.26
C ASP A 111 -1.30 -10.99 -4.20
N THR A 112 -1.68 -9.77 -4.55
CA THR A 112 -1.72 -8.65 -3.61
C THR A 112 -3.12 -8.05 -3.59
N LEU A 113 -3.55 -7.64 -2.40
CA LEU A 113 -4.75 -6.85 -2.18
C LEU A 113 -4.34 -5.58 -1.44
N THR A 114 -4.58 -4.44 -2.06
CA THR A 114 -4.31 -3.11 -1.51
C THR A 114 -5.64 -2.43 -1.26
N ILE A 115 -5.83 -1.90 -0.06
CA ILE A 115 -7.06 -1.27 0.39
C ILE A 115 -6.72 0.14 0.86
N GLN A 116 -7.46 1.13 0.38
CA GLN A 116 -7.45 2.48 0.93
C GLN A 116 -8.77 2.71 1.67
N TYR A 117 -8.69 3.24 2.88
CA TYR A 117 -9.86 3.47 3.72
C TYR A 117 -9.70 4.73 4.57
N GLN A 118 -10.80 5.20 5.15
CA GLN A 118 -10.79 6.29 6.13
C GLN A 118 -11.06 5.76 7.54
N ASP A 119 -10.43 6.39 8.53
CA ASP A 119 -10.75 6.17 9.94
C ASP A 119 -11.97 6.99 10.39
N ALA A 120 -12.29 6.94 11.68
CA ALA A 120 -13.44 7.64 12.26
C ALA A 120 -13.32 9.18 12.17
N ASP A 121 -12.10 9.71 12.13
CA ASP A 121 -11.82 11.14 12.02
C ASP A 121 -11.83 11.63 10.57
N GLY A 122 -11.83 10.69 9.61
CA GLY A 122 -11.77 10.94 8.17
C GLY A 122 -10.35 10.84 7.61
N GLY A 123 -9.36 10.55 8.47
CA GLY A 123 -7.97 10.39 8.10
C GLY A 123 -7.79 9.18 7.17
N ALA A 124 -7.04 9.37 6.09
CA ALA A 124 -6.76 8.32 5.13
C ALA A 124 -5.76 7.32 5.70
N HIS A 125 -6.03 6.04 5.45
CA HIS A 125 -5.19 4.90 5.74
C HIS A 125 -5.12 3.95 4.56
N GLY A 126 -4.11 3.08 4.57
CA GLY A 126 -4.07 1.95 3.67
C GLY A 126 -3.61 0.66 4.33
N ALA A 127 -4.01 -0.46 3.73
CA ALA A 127 -3.61 -1.80 4.11
C ALA A 127 -3.15 -2.59 2.88
N ILE A 128 -2.11 -3.41 3.04
CA ILE A 128 -1.55 -4.25 1.97
C ILE A 128 -1.45 -5.68 2.48
N PHE A 129 -2.02 -6.62 1.72
CA PHE A 129 -1.94 -8.04 1.99
C PHE A 129 -1.30 -8.77 0.82
N SER A 130 -0.55 -9.84 1.15
CA SER A 130 -0.16 -10.86 0.18
C SER A 130 -0.88 -12.16 0.46
N MET A 131 -1.23 -12.89 -0.60
CA MET A 131 -2.06 -14.10 -0.50
C MET A 131 -1.81 -15.05 -1.68
N PRO A 132 -2.36 -16.28 -1.68
CA PRO A 132 -2.30 -17.15 -2.84
C PRO A 132 -2.95 -16.52 -4.08
N VAL A 133 -2.42 -16.83 -5.27
CA VAL A 133 -2.97 -16.33 -6.55
C VAL A 133 -4.46 -16.60 -6.66
N GLY A 134 -5.21 -15.57 -7.08
CA GLY A 134 -6.65 -15.65 -7.32
C GLY A 134 -7.49 -15.36 -6.09
N ALA A 135 -6.92 -15.40 -4.88
CA ALA A 135 -7.64 -15.05 -3.67
C ALA A 135 -7.98 -13.55 -3.60
N ALA A 136 -7.09 -12.67 -4.10
CA ALA A 136 -7.32 -11.22 -4.01
C ALA A 136 -8.55 -10.78 -4.82
N GLU A 137 -8.74 -11.38 -6.00
CA GLU A 137 -9.91 -11.10 -6.86
C GLU A 137 -11.22 -11.58 -6.22
N VAL A 138 -11.19 -12.71 -5.50
CA VAL A 138 -12.37 -13.20 -4.77
C VAL A 138 -12.73 -12.23 -3.65
N ILE A 139 -11.75 -11.85 -2.82
CA ILE A 139 -11.97 -10.91 -1.70
C ILE A 139 -12.42 -9.53 -2.21
N LYS A 140 -11.83 -9.04 -3.31
CA LYS A 140 -12.25 -7.77 -3.93
C LYS A 140 -13.71 -7.82 -4.37
N LYS A 141 -14.15 -8.93 -4.97
CA LYS A 141 -15.57 -9.10 -5.35
C LYS A 141 -16.49 -9.09 -4.14
N ASP A 142 -16.11 -9.76 -3.06
CA ASP A 142 -16.90 -9.78 -1.83
C ASP A 142 -16.98 -8.39 -1.19
N LEU A 143 -15.86 -7.65 -1.17
CA LEU A 143 -15.81 -6.25 -0.71
C LEU A 143 -16.74 -5.35 -1.53
N VAL A 144 -16.65 -5.41 -2.86
CA VAL A 144 -17.49 -4.61 -3.76
C VAL A 144 -18.97 -4.99 -3.63
N ALA A 145 -19.28 -6.29 -3.52
CA ALA A 145 -20.63 -6.78 -3.31
C ALA A 145 -21.25 -6.25 -2.01
N GLN A 146 -20.41 -5.94 -1.01
CA GLN A 146 -20.81 -5.36 0.27
C GLN A 146 -20.65 -3.83 0.33
N GLY A 147 -20.39 -3.18 -0.81
CA GLY A 147 -20.44 -1.72 -0.94
C GLY A 147 -19.09 -1.01 -0.90
N ALA A 148 -17.96 -1.72 -0.98
CA ALA A 148 -16.66 -1.07 -1.14
C ALA A 148 -16.59 -0.29 -2.45
N HIS A 149 -16.01 0.91 -2.39
CA HIS A 149 -15.69 1.66 -3.60
C HIS A 149 -14.50 1.04 -4.34
N THR A 150 -14.51 1.16 -5.67
CA THR A 150 -13.34 0.90 -6.52
C THR A 150 -13.20 2.03 -7.50
N LEU A 151 -12.01 2.58 -7.61
CA LEU A 151 -11.72 3.58 -8.62
C LEU A 151 -11.57 2.87 -9.97
N PRO A 152 -12.18 3.39 -11.05
CA PRO A 152 -11.96 2.83 -12.38
C PRO A 152 -10.48 2.95 -12.74
N VAL A 153 -9.88 1.85 -13.20
CA VAL A 153 -8.51 1.87 -13.75
C VAL A 153 -8.51 2.78 -14.96
N ALA A 154 -8.08 4.03 -14.79
CA ALA A 154 -7.95 4.96 -15.90
C ALA A 154 -6.81 4.47 -16.81
N GLU A 155 -7.14 4.03 -18.02
CA GLU A 155 -6.17 3.90 -19.12
C GLU A 155 -5.74 5.32 -19.53
N ALA A 156 -4.81 5.90 -18.79
CA ALA A 156 -4.23 7.20 -19.14
C ALA A 156 -3.21 7.01 -20.28
N ASN A 157 -3.55 7.56 -21.45
CA ASN A 157 -2.67 7.75 -22.58
C ASN A 157 -1.48 8.64 -22.18
N ALA A 158 -0.33 8.03 -21.89
CA ALA A 158 0.91 8.77 -21.70
C ALA A 158 1.55 9.06 -23.07
N ALA A 159 1.62 10.33 -23.45
CA ALA A 159 2.52 10.77 -24.52
C ALA A 159 3.98 10.53 -24.09
N PRO A 160 4.87 10.09 -24.99
CA PRO A 160 6.25 9.80 -24.65
C PRO A 160 7.03 11.11 -24.42
N LEU A 161 7.59 11.28 -23.22
CA LEU A 161 8.65 12.26 -22.97
C LEU A 161 10.03 11.56 -22.97
N PRO A 162 11.08 12.28 -23.39
CA PRO A 162 12.35 11.67 -23.75
C PRO A 162 13.10 11.15 -22.52
N SER A 163 13.57 9.91 -22.66
CA SER A 163 14.58 9.27 -21.82
C SER A 163 15.89 10.06 -21.86
N ASN A 164 16.17 10.86 -20.84
CA ASN A 164 17.53 11.33 -20.58
C ASN A 164 18.15 10.53 -19.44
N ALA A 165 18.98 9.57 -19.86
CA ALA A 165 19.95 8.89 -19.03
C ALA A 165 20.96 9.88 -18.43
N SER A 166 21.28 9.65 -17.16
CA SER A 166 22.62 9.79 -16.58
C SER A 166 23.38 11.10 -16.84
N ARG A 167 23.26 12.06 -15.92
CA ARG A 167 24.39 12.91 -15.54
C ARG A 167 24.61 12.81 -14.03
N GLU A 168 25.38 11.81 -13.64
CA GLU A 168 26.24 11.94 -12.47
C GLU A 168 27.35 12.92 -12.87
N LYS A 169 27.27 14.15 -12.35
CA LYS A 169 28.44 15.01 -12.27
C LYS A 169 28.52 15.55 -10.85
N GLU A 170 29.52 15.02 -10.17
CA GLU A 170 30.01 15.39 -8.85
C GLU A 170 30.68 16.76 -8.99
N ASP A 171 29.95 17.83 -8.69
CA ASP A 171 30.54 19.16 -8.54
C ASP A 171 30.78 19.41 -7.05
N ASN A 172 32.07 19.33 -6.71
CA ASN A 172 32.67 19.66 -5.43
C ASN A 172 32.62 21.20 -5.27
N VAL A 173 31.64 21.71 -4.51
CA VAL A 173 31.60 23.11 -4.09
C VAL A 173 32.05 23.19 -2.63
N PRO A 174 33.06 24.00 -2.28
CA PRO A 174 33.57 24.09 -0.93
C PRO A 174 32.50 24.63 0.03
N ALA A 175 32.39 23.97 1.19
CA ALA A 175 31.52 24.35 2.28
C ALA A 175 31.81 25.80 2.73
N SER A 176 30.86 26.69 2.44
CA SER A 176 30.71 27.96 3.16
C SER A 176 30.18 27.65 4.56
N PRO A 177 30.60 28.37 5.62
CA PRO A 177 30.23 28.05 6.99
C PRO A 177 28.70 28.02 7.17
N GLU A 178 28.19 26.93 7.73
CA GLU A 178 26.79 26.75 8.10
C GLU A 178 26.40 27.80 9.14
N GLU A 179 25.74 28.88 8.70
CA GLU A 179 24.81 29.58 9.57
C GLU A 179 23.66 28.62 9.88
N LYS A 180 23.54 28.21 11.14
CA LYS A 180 22.37 27.47 11.63
C LYS A 180 21.13 28.35 11.41
N SER A 181 20.47 28.18 10.26
CA SER A 181 19.15 28.73 10.00
C SER A 181 18.23 28.33 11.14
N ALA A 182 17.54 29.31 11.73
CA ALA A 182 16.55 29.04 12.75
C ALA A 182 15.50 28.06 12.20
N LYS A 183 15.17 27.02 13.00
CA LYS A 183 14.15 26.04 12.62
C LYS A 183 12.78 26.71 12.51
N ILE A 184 11.97 26.20 11.60
CA ILE A 184 10.59 26.66 11.39
C ILE A 184 9.74 26.09 12.54
N ARG A 185 8.99 26.97 13.22
CA ARG A 185 8.09 26.55 14.31
C ARG A 185 6.77 26.05 13.75
N ALA A 186 6.33 24.89 14.22
CA ALA A 186 5.04 24.29 13.87
C ALA A 186 4.58 23.36 14.99
N SER A 187 3.29 23.38 15.32
CA SER A 187 2.73 22.52 16.38
C SER A 187 2.33 21.14 15.82
N ALA A 188 1.90 21.12 14.57
CA ALA A 188 1.33 19.96 13.91
C ALA A 188 1.73 19.90 12.44
N ILE A 189 1.64 18.70 11.87
CA ILE A 189 1.85 18.45 10.45
C ILE A 189 0.66 17.68 9.90
N GLN A 190 0.14 18.10 8.74
CA GLN A 190 -0.79 17.33 7.94
C GLN A 190 -0.03 16.67 6.79
N VAL A 191 -0.23 15.37 6.61
CA VAL A 191 0.41 14.60 5.53
C VAL A 191 -0.65 14.26 4.49
N GLU A 192 -0.54 14.83 3.29
CA GLU A 192 -1.42 14.47 2.20
C GLU A 192 -1.03 13.13 1.56
N ILE A 193 -1.98 12.47 0.89
CA ILE A 193 -1.67 11.27 0.11
C ILE A 193 -0.67 11.62 -0.98
N ILE A 194 0.32 10.74 -1.13
CA ILE A 194 1.41 10.92 -2.07
C ILE A 194 0.87 10.74 -3.50
N GLN A 195 1.01 11.79 -4.30
CA GLN A 195 0.54 11.86 -5.68
C GLN A 195 1.55 11.19 -6.63
N SER A 196 1.04 10.59 -7.71
CA SER A 196 1.87 9.91 -8.71
C SER A 196 1.35 10.05 -10.14
N ASP A 197 0.62 11.12 -10.45
CA ASP A 197 -0.14 11.24 -11.71
C ASP A 197 0.72 11.12 -12.98
N GLU A 198 1.97 11.57 -12.93
CA GLU A 198 2.92 11.48 -14.04
C GLU A 198 3.64 10.12 -14.13
N ILE A 199 3.66 9.33 -13.05
CA ILE A 199 4.45 8.11 -12.91
C ILE A 199 3.57 6.96 -12.48
N LYS A 200 3.38 6.00 -13.38
CA LYS A 200 2.66 4.76 -13.11
C LYS A 200 3.31 3.98 -11.97
N LEU A 201 2.83 4.22 -10.76
CA LEU A 201 3.28 3.58 -9.54
C LEU A 201 2.30 2.46 -9.17
N PRO A 202 2.78 1.26 -8.80
CA PRO A 202 1.90 0.23 -8.28
C PRO A 202 1.17 0.69 -7.01
N ALA A 203 -0.11 0.33 -6.84
CA ALA A 203 -0.93 0.75 -5.71
C ALA A 203 -0.28 0.43 -4.35
N GLU A 204 0.36 -0.75 -4.24
CA GLU A 204 1.07 -1.15 -3.02
C GLU A 204 2.25 -0.22 -2.68
N PHE A 205 2.89 0.40 -3.68
CA PHE A 205 3.96 1.37 -3.43
C PHE A 205 3.41 2.72 -3.01
N GLN A 206 2.30 3.17 -3.61
CA GLN A 206 1.67 4.43 -3.24
C GLN A 206 1.22 4.41 -1.78
N ILE A 207 0.44 3.38 -1.41
CA ILE A 207 0.02 3.17 -0.01
C ILE A 207 1.24 3.02 0.91
N ALA A 208 2.28 2.29 0.49
CA ALA A 208 3.44 2.12 1.33
C ALA A 208 4.31 3.37 1.51
N LEU A 209 4.38 4.26 0.52
CA LEU A 209 5.04 5.56 0.70
C LEU A 209 4.31 6.36 1.78
N TYR A 210 2.99 6.43 1.71
CA TYR A 210 2.18 7.21 2.63
C TYR A 210 2.19 6.63 4.06
N GLU A 211 1.86 5.34 4.22
CA GLU A 211 1.82 4.70 5.54
C GLU A 211 3.18 4.67 6.24
N ASN A 212 4.27 4.47 5.50
CA ASN A 212 5.60 4.53 6.12
C ASN A 212 5.98 5.97 6.49
N LEU A 213 5.59 6.98 5.69
CA LEU A 213 5.89 8.38 5.98
C LEU A 213 5.23 8.83 7.28
N VAL A 214 3.92 8.63 7.41
CA VAL A 214 3.17 8.96 8.63
C VAL A 214 3.82 8.28 9.85
N ARG A 215 4.07 6.96 9.76
CA ARG A 215 4.69 6.19 10.84
C ARG A 215 6.10 6.65 11.21
N GLN A 216 6.89 7.15 10.26
CA GLN A 216 8.23 7.67 10.57
C GLN A 216 8.15 9.06 11.19
N LEU A 217 7.22 9.91 10.75
CA LEU A 217 6.97 11.20 11.38
C LEU A 217 6.50 11.04 12.83
N GLU A 218 5.61 10.06 13.10
CA GLU A 218 5.13 9.74 14.46
C GLU A 218 6.29 9.36 15.40
N LYS A 219 7.29 8.64 14.89
CA LYS A 219 8.46 8.23 15.67
C LYS A 219 9.42 9.35 16.01
N GLU A 220 9.47 10.41 15.21
CA GLU A 220 10.39 11.52 15.45
C GLU A 220 9.90 12.42 16.59
N GLU A 221 8.63 12.32 17.01
CA GLU A 221 8.02 13.05 18.12
C GLU A 221 8.27 14.57 18.03
N LYS A 222 8.29 15.13 16.81
CA LYS A 222 8.58 16.56 16.55
C LYS A 222 7.35 17.44 16.53
N PHE A 223 6.19 16.83 16.29
CA PHE A 223 4.91 17.51 16.27
C PHE A 223 4.04 16.97 17.38
N THR A 224 3.23 17.83 17.97
CA THR A 224 2.21 17.43 18.95
C THR A 224 1.16 16.54 18.29
N HIS A 225 0.88 16.77 17.01
CA HIS A 225 -0.06 15.96 16.25
C HIS A 225 0.37 15.80 14.79
N ILE A 226 0.07 14.62 14.24
CA ILE A 226 0.25 14.30 12.83
C ILE A 226 -1.13 13.97 12.28
N TYR A 227 -1.66 14.89 11.49
CA TYR A 227 -2.92 14.70 10.80
C TYR A 227 -2.69 13.94 9.50
N ARG A 228 -3.59 13.01 9.22
CA ARG A 228 -3.65 12.27 7.97
C ARG A 228 -4.43 13.06 6.93
N ASP A 229 -4.27 12.71 5.67
CA ASP A 229 -5.06 13.29 4.60
C ASP A 229 -6.56 13.08 4.85
N GLY A 230 -7.39 14.10 4.64
CA GLY A 230 -8.83 14.05 4.95
C GLY A 230 -9.21 14.12 6.43
N ASP A 231 -8.25 14.11 7.36
CA ASP A 231 -8.55 14.26 8.79
C ASP A 231 -9.17 15.65 9.06
N ARG A 232 -10.41 15.62 9.57
CA ARG A 232 -11.22 16.83 9.76
C ARG A 232 -10.66 17.73 10.86
N ASN A 233 -9.91 17.17 11.81
CA ASN A 233 -9.35 17.89 12.94
C ASN A 233 -8.19 18.81 12.52
N ALA A 234 -7.52 18.53 11.40
CA ALA A 234 -6.39 19.32 10.89
C ALA A 234 -6.74 20.80 10.68
N SER A 235 -7.96 21.07 10.21
CA SER A 235 -8.45 22.43 9.92
C SER A 235 -8.57 23.34 11.13
N THR A 236 -8.61 22.76 12.34
CA THR A 236 -8.78 23.49 13.60
C THR A 236 -7.47 23.71 14.35
N ALA A 237 -6.39 23.06 13.91
CA ALA A 237 -5.10 23.16 14.58
C ALA A 237 -4.36 24.45 14.20
N ALA A 238 -3.77 25.10 15.19
CA ALA A 238 -2.90 26.26 14.99
C ALA A 238 -1.52 25.83 14.48
N ASP A 239 -0.89 26.65 13.65
CA ASP A 239 0.47 26.43 13.14
C ASP A 239 0.69 25.05 12.47
N VAL A 240 -0.31 24.61 11.69
CA VAL A 240 -0.20 23.38 10.88
C VAL A 240 0.68 23.64 9.65
N VAL A 241 1.62 22.73 9.45
CA VAL A 241 2.37 22.60 8.19
C VAL A 241 1.75 21.48 7.37
N VAL A 242 1.52 21.71 6.08
CA VAL A 242 1.01 20.67 5.16
C VAL A 242 2.17 20.13 4.33
N LEU A 243 2.35 18.81 4.35
CA LEU A 243 3.35 18.09 3.56
C LEU A 243 2.71 17.50 2.31
N HIS A 244 3.09 18.09 1.18
CA HIS A 244 2.77 17.67 -0.17
C HIS A 244 3.89 16.78 -0.71
N CYS A 245 3.53 15.66 -1.30
CA CYS A 245 4.51 14.72 -1.84
C CYS A 245 4.11 14.27 -3.25
N LEU A 246 5.02 14.46 -4.21
CA LEU A 246 4.83 14.05 -5.60
C LEU A 246 5.94 13.11 -6.05
N VAL A 247 5.59 11.93 -6.56
CA VAL A 247 6.56 10.98 -7.11
C VAL A 247 7.14 11.53 -8.41
N ARG A 248 8.47 11.71 -8.44
CA ARG A 248 9.24 12.24 -9.58
C ARG A 248 10.07 11.19 -10.31
N GLY A 249 10.28 10.04 -9.69
CA GLY A 249 10.99 8.94 -10.32
C GLY A 249 10.67 7.62 -9.66
N PHE A 250 10.42 6.60 -10.47
CA PHE A 250 10.29 5.23 -9.99
C PHE A 250 11.09 4.29 -10.89
N LYS A 251 11.97 3.51 -10.27
CA LYS A 251 12.65 2.39 -10.91
C LYS A 251 12.37 1.13 -10.11
N ALA A 252 11.52 0.28 -10.69
CA ALA A 252 11.29 -1.05 -10.16
C ALA A 252 12.60 -1.86 -10.19
N GLY A 253 13.03 -2.29 -9.01
CA GLY A 253 14.11 -3.25 -8.84
C GLY A 253 13.59 -4.68 -8.86
N SER A 254 14.46 -5.63 -8.52
CA SER A 254 14.12 -7.05 -8.40
C SER A 254 14.87 -7.62 -7.22
N GLU A 255 14.12 -8.07 -6.21
CA GLU A 255 14.75 -8.76 -5.07
C GLU A 255 15.50 -10.02 -5.51
N ARG A 256 14.96 -10.75 -6.48
CA ARG A 256 15.61 -11.93 -7.05
C ARG A 256 17.00 -11.59 -7.57
N LEU A 257 17.12 -10.51 -8.36
CA LEU A 257 18.41 -10.07 -8.89
C LEU A 257 19.37 -9.65 -7.76
N ARG A 258 18.85 -9.00 -6.70
CA ARG A 258 19.66 -8.63 -5.52
C ARG A 258 20.18 -9.83 -4.74
N GLN A 259 19.47 -10.95 -4.77
CA GLN A 259 19.89 -12.18 -4.10
C GLN A 259 20.92 -12.99 -4.89
N VAL A 260 20.98 -12.82 -6.23
CA VAL A 260 21.88 -13.59 -7.10
C VAL A 260 23.02 -12.76 -7.71
N THR A 261 23.03 -11.44 -7.52
CA THR A 261 24.09 -10.53 -8.00
C THR A 261 24.47 -9.54 -6.91
N THR A 262 25.72 -9.06 -6.90
CA THR A 262 26.22 -8.10 -5.89
C THR A 262 25.82 -6.64 -6.14
N VAL A 263 25.27 -6.30 -7.33
CA VAL A 263 25.05 -4.90 -7.74
C VAL A 263 23.77 -4.64 -8.56
N ALA A 264 23.02 -5.66 -9.01
CA ALA A 264 21.82 -5.46 -9.83
C ALA A 264 20.52 -5.65 -9.05
N GLY A 265 19.45 -4.98 -9.51
CA GLY A 265 18.11 -5.14 -8.98
C GLY A 265 17.70 -4.13 -7.92
N ALA A 266 18.40 -3.02 -7.73
CA ALA A 266 17.96 -1.98 -6.77
C ALA A 266 16.59 -1.38 -7.15
N THR A 267 15.71 -1.22 -6.17
CA THR A 267 14.49 -0.42 -6.33
C THR A 267 14.76 0.98 -5.81
N SER A 268 14.36 2.00 -6.57
CA SER A 268 14.52 3.41 -6.18
C SER A 268 13.28 4.22 -6.48
N ILE A 269 12.95 5.13 -5.56
CA ILE A 269 11.86 6.08 -5.67
C ILE A 269 12.41 7.47 -5.34
N THR A 270 12.14 8.45 -6.20
CA THR A 270 12.41 9.86 -5.94
C THR A 270 11.07 10.55 -5.74
N VAL A 271 10.92 11.23 -4.61
CA VAL A 271 9.72 11.97 -4.24
C VAL A 271 10.11 13.43 -3.98
N HIS A 272 9.39 14.36 -4.59
CA HIS A 272 9.47 15.77 -4.27
C HIS A 272 8.59 16.04 -3.06
N CYS A 273 9.18 16.47 -1.95
CA CYS A 273 8.48 16.83 -0.73
C CYS A 273 8.44 18.35 -0.61
N GLN A 274 7.23 18.92 -0.54
CA GLN A 274 7.01 20.34 -0.34
C GLN A 274 6.21 20.57 0.93
N PHE A 275 6.77 21.36 1.83
CA PHE A 275 6.13 21.80 3.06
C PHE A 275 5.53 23.18 2.82
N THR A 276 4.28 23.36 3.20
CA THR A 276 3.56 24.63 3.10
C THR A 276 2.95 25.00 4.44
N ASN A 277 2.67 26.28 4.67
CA ASN A 277 1.78 26.67 5.77
C ASN A 277 0.32 26.38 5.39
N ALA A 278 -0.61 26.59 6.32
CA ALA A 278 -2.05 26.40 6.07
C ALA A 278 -2.61 27.25 4.90
N ASP A 279 -1.96 28.38 4.55
CA ASP A 279 -2.34 29.22 3.41
C ASP A 279 -1.77 28.73 2.06
N GLY A 280 -1.04 27.61 2.06
CA GLY A 280 -0.37 27.07 0.87
C GLY A 280 0.95 27.76 0.50
N ARG A 281 1.49 28.65 1.35
CA ARG A 281 2.79 29.29 1.11
C ARG A 281 3.92 28.29 1.34
N PRO A 282 4.87 28.15 0.40
CA PRO A 282 5.98 27.21 0.55
C PRO A 282 6.91 27.63 1.68
N LEU A 283 7.26 26.67 2.54
CA LEU A 283 8.18 26.80 3.65
C LEU A 283 9.52 26.11 3.35
N LEU A 284 9.46 24.94 2.73
CA LEU A 284 10.61 24.12 2.37
C LEU A 284 10.23 23.20 1.21
N ALA A 285 11.15 22.94 0.29
CA ALA A 285 10.99 21.90 -0.72
C ALA A 285 12.29 21.12 -0.89
N ARG A 286 12.20 19.79 -0.96
CA ARG A 286 13.35 18.88 -1.11
C ARG A 286 12.96 17.64 -1.89
N ASP A 287 13.86 17.20 -2.77
CA ASP A 287 13.77 15.86 -3.35
C ASP A 287 14.38 14.84 -2.39
N VAL A 288 13.62 13.79 -2.08
CA VAL A 288 14.03 12.71 -1.19
C VAL A 288 14.04 11.40 -1.96
N ASN A 289 15.14 10.66 -1.85
CA ASN A 289 15.34 9.41 -2.57
C ASN A 289 15.35 8.20 -1.63
N GLY A 290 14.37 7.31 -1.79
CA GLY A 290 14.29 6.02 -1.13
C GLY A 290 14.89 4.92 -2.00
N LYS A 291 15.80 4.10 -1.44
CA LYS A 291 16.46 3.01 -2.17
C LYS A 291 16.50 1.73 -1.35
N VAL A 292 16.40 0.59 -2.02
CA VAL A 292 16.81 -0.71 -1.48
C VAL A 292 17.82 -1.36 -2.42
N ARG A 293 19.02 -1.63 -1.91
CA ARG A 293 20.18 -2.11 -2.71
C ARG A 293 20.59 -3.54 -2.39
N PHE A 294 20.51 -3.98 -1.13
CA PHE A 294 21.15 -5.24 -0.69
C PHE A 294 20.18 -6.25 -0.05
N PHE A 295 19.33 -5.81 0.88
CA PHE A 295 18.43 -6.71 1.62
C PHE A 295 17.03 -6.13 1.76
N GLY A 296 16.02 -6.99 1.65
CA GLY A 296 14.61 -6.67 1.84
C GLY A 296 13.82 -6.56 0.53
N GLY A 297 12.49 -6.62 0.70
CA GLY A 297 11.52 -6.47 -0.37
C GLY A 297 11.57 -5.11 -1.03
N ASN A 298 10.96 -5.01 -2.20
CA ASN A 298 10.96 -3.76 -2.97
C ASN A 298 10.27 -2.60 -2.22
N LEU A 299 9.25 -2.89 -1.41
CA LEU A 299 8.59 -1.89 -0.56
C LEU A 299 9.55 -1.26 0.46
N ARG A 300 10.70 -1.86 0.75
CA ARG A 300 11.69 -1.26 1.65
C ARG A 300 12.26 0.06 1.12
N ALA A 301 12.20 0.31 -0.20
CA ALA A 301 12.52 1.63 -0.75
C ALA A 301 11.57 2.73 -0.21
N THR A 302 10.30 2.40 0.01
CA THR A 302 9.32 3.34 0.59
C THR A 302 9.62 3.65 2.06
N TYR A 303 10.08 2.64 2.82
CA TYR A 303 10.54 2.83 4.20
C TYR A 303 11.80 3.70 4.27
N ASP A 304 12.77 3.48 3.37
CA ASP A 304 14.00 4.28 3.31
C ASP A 304 13.70 5.74 2.93
N PHE A 305 12.79 5.96 1.97
CA PHE A 305 12.24 7.29 1.67
C PHE A 305 11.64 7.93 2.93
N ALA A 306 10.69 7.24 3.57
CA ALA A 306 9.96 7.77 4.71
C ALA A 306 10.90 8.17 5.86
N LYS A 307 11.90 7.35 6.15
CA LYS A 307 12.92 7.64 7.16
C LYS A 307 13.68 8.94 6.83
N LYS A 308 14.10 9.11 5.58
CA LYS A 308 14.82 10.30 5.14
C LYS A 308 13.94 11.55 5.13
N ALA A 309 12.68 11.43 4.71
CA ALA A 309 11.72 12.53 4.73
C ALA A 309 11.42 12.98 6.17
N ALA A 310 11.26 12.03 7.10
CA ALA A 310 11.11 12.33 8.53
C ALA A 310 12.36 13.02 9.10
N GLN A 311 13.57 12.59 8.69
CA GLN A 311 14.82 13.27 9.05
C GLN A 311 14.87 14.72 8.53
N VAL A 312 14.55 14.96 7.25
CA VAL A 312 14.44 16.32 6.70
C VAL A 312 13.49 17.17 7.54
N THR A 313 12.38 16.57 7.97
CA THR A 313 11.39 17.26 8.82
C THR A 313 12.00 17.61 10.19
N ALA A 314 12.64 16.65 10.86
CA ALA A 314 13.27 16.86 12.17
C ALA A 314 14.41 17.90 12.16
N GLU A 315 15.13 18.01 11.05
CA GLU A 315 16.22 18.98 10.87
C GLU A 315 15.71 20.40 10.70
N ASN A 316 14.57 20.58 10.00
CA ASN A 316 14.08 21.90 9.59
C ASN A 316 12.94 22.45 10.46
N PHE A 317 12.23 21.59 11.19
CA PHE A 317 11.09 21.99 12.02
C PHE A 317 11.35 21.76 13.51
N SER A 318 10.74 22.60 14.34
CA SER A 318 10.73 22.48 15.80
C SER A 318 9.30 22.70 16.32
N PRO A 319 8.93 22.04 17.43
CA PRO A 319 7.64 22.28 18.07
C PRO A 319 7.43 23.77 18.32
N SER A 320 6.25 24.31 18.00
CA SER A 320 5.84 25.59 18.59
C SER A 320 5.40 25.35 20.03
N ASP A 321 5.76 26.27 20.93
CA ASP A 321 5.28 26.22 22.31
C ASP A 321 3.75 26.38 22.27
N ALA A 322 3.01 25.35 22.70
CA ALA A 322 1.57 25.42 22.84
C ALA A 322 1.23 26.58 23.79
N LYS A 323 0.50 27.58 23.30
CA LYS A 323 0.02 28.71 24.08
C LYS A 323 -1.43 28.51 24.49
#